data_AF-K2PZM2-F1
#
_entry.id   AF-K2PZM2-F1
#
_cell.length_a   1.000
_cell.length_b   1.000
_cell.length_c   1.000
_cell.angle_alpha   90.00
_cell.angle_beta   90.00
_cell.angle_gamma   90.00
#
_symmetry.space_group_name_H-M   'P 1'
#
loop_
_entity.id
_entity.type
_entity.pdbx_description
1 polymer ?
#
loop_
_entity_poly.entity_id
_entity_poly.type
_entity_poly.pdbx_seq_one_letter_code
_entity_poly.pdbx_strand_id
1 'polypeptide(L)'
;MVDETFSILDDLTKNQKFTIIVVLRIFNSGNEDTNIQRKRDRVISHIENDLKLKHAEVETYINNSAPEVIGRELLNLREMQKEFLIALAYDVLFCIGKPSERDLMIMENVFNQIIGIDRTKFSKSLEKIHVLKNHFQ
;
A
#
# COMPACT_ATOMS: atom_id res chain seq x y z
N MET A 1 8.28 -0.67 -20.86
CA MET A 1 7.32 -0.49 -19.74
C MET A 1 7.87 -1.05 -18.41
N VAL A 2 9.21 -1.13 -18.25
CA VAL A 2 9.87 -1.57 -17.00
C VAL A 2 10.57 -0.39 -16.31
N ASP A 3 10.98 0.64 -17.06
CA ASP A 3 11.73 1.79 -16.52
C ASP A 3 10.92 2.77 -15.63
N GLU A 4 9.62 2.97 -15.91
CA GLU A 4 8.83 3.97 -15.16
C GLU A 4 8.49 3.53 -13.73
N THR A 5 8.27 2.23 -13.50
CA THR A 5 7.95 1.71 -12.16
C THR A 5 9.14 1.84 -11.21
N PHE A 6 10.37 1.63 -11.71
CA PHE A 6 11.59 1.86 -10.93
C PHE A 6 11.78 3.36 -10.64
N SER A 7 11.46 4.25 -11.60
CA SER A 7 11.54 5.70 -11.39
C SER A 7 10.59 6.22 -10.31
N ILE A 8 9.36 5.72 -10.22
CA ILE A 8 8.38 6.14 -9.21
C ILE A 8 8.85 5.79 -7.79
N LEU A 9 9.49 4.63 -7.65
CA LEU A 9 9.99 4.08 -6.39
C LEU A 9 11.34 4.69 -5.96
N ASP A 10 12.20 5.04 -6.91
CA ASP A 10 13.51 5.63 -6.63
C ASP A 10 13.41 7.07 -6.11
N ASP A 11 12.36 7.81 -6.51
CA ASP A 11 12.07 9.16 -6.04
C ASP A 11 11.45 9.23 -4.62
N LEU A 12 11.17 8.08 -3.98
CA LEU A 12 10.66 8.05 -2.61
C LEU A 12 11.82 8.18 -1.60
N THR A 13 11.63 9.02 -0.59
CA THR A 13 12.56 9.05 0.55
C THR A 13 12.53 7.73 1.30
N LYS A 14 13.59 7.43 2.07
CA LYS A 14 13.63 6.21 2.89
C LYS A 14 12.45 6.15 3.88
N ASN A 15 12.07 7.29 4.48
CA ASN A 15 10.92 7.38 5.39
C ASN A 15 9.60 7.12 4.67
N GLN A 16 9.42 7.64 3.46
CA GLN A 16 8.23 7.36 2.66
C GLN A 16 8.10 5.88 2.33
N LYS A 17 9.22 5.22 1.98
CA LYS A 17 9.25 3.77 1.73
C LYS A 17 8.85 2.98 2.98
N PHE A 18 9.40 3.32 4.15
CA PHE A 18 8.96 2.69 5.40
C PHE A 18 7.49 2.92 5.68
N THR A 19 7.01 4.14 5.49
CA THR A 19 5.62 4.52 5.77
C THR A 19 4.63 3.80 4.86
N ILE A 20 5.00 3.56 3.59
CA ILE A 20 4.23 2.69 2.67
C ILE A 20 4.04 1.30 3.28
N ILE A 21 5.11 0.68 3.78
CA ILE A 21 5.02 -0.64 4.41
C ILE A 21 4.13 -0.62 5.65
N VAL A 22 4.22 0.45 6.47
CA VAL A 22 3.34 0.60 7.64
C VAL A 22 1.86 0.61 7.22
N VAL A 23 1.51 1.37 6.18
CA VAL A 23 0.14 1.42 5.67
C VAL A 23 -0.31 0.06 5.14
N LEU A 24 0.54 -0.67 4.41
CA LEU A 24 0.19 -2.01 3.91
C LEU A 24 -0.08 -3.00 5.05
N ARG A 25 0.65 -2.88 6.17
CA ARG A 25 0.43 -3.71 7.36
C ARG A 25 -0.87 -3.41 8.09
N ILE A 26 -1.43 -2.20 7.96
CA ILE A 26 -2.77 -1.90 8.48
C ILE A 26 -3.80 -2.85 7.87
N PHE A 27 -3.68 -3.13 6.56
CA PHE A 27 -4.56 -4.07 5.87
C PHE A 27 -4.29 -5.54 6.22
N ASN A 28 -3.19 -5.83 6.92
CA ASN A 28 -2.93 -7.15 7.48
C ASN A 28 -3.27 -7.25 8.99
N SER A 29 -3.59 -6.12 9.62
CA SER A 29 -3.94 -6.05 11.03
C SER A 29 -5.45 -6.24 11.23
N GLY A 30 -5.84 -7.31 11.93
CA GLY A 30 -7.25 -7.64 12.19
C GLY A 30 -7.44 -9.08 12.68
N ASN A 31 -8.69 -9.45 13.01
CA ASN A 31 -9.07 -10.81 13.46
C ASN A 31 -9.22 -11.80 12.29
N GLU A 32 -8.34 -11.73 11.30
CA GLU A 32 -8.37 -12.61 10.14
C GLU A 32 -7.74 -13.98 10.44
N ASP A 33 -8.07 -14.97 9.62
CA ASP A 33 -7.46 -16.30 9.65
C ASP A 33 -5.92 -16.21 9.52
N THR A 34 -5.19 -16.93 10.38
CA THR A 34 -3.71 -16.91 10.40
C THR A 34 -3.09 -17.23 9.02
N ASN A 35 -3.74 -18.07 8.20
CA ASN A 35 -3.25 -18.39 6.86
C ASN A 35 -3.43 -17.23 5.87
N ILE A 36 -4.50 -16.45 6.02
CA ILE A 36 -4.73 -15.22 5.24
C ILE A 36 -3.65 -14.21 5.59
N GLN A 37 -3.41 -14.00 6.89
CA GLN A 37 -2.37 -13.09 7.37
C GLN A 37 -0.99 -13.44 6.80
N ARG A 38 -0.60 -14.73 6.86
CA ARG A 38 0.67 -15.23 6.29
C ARG A 38 0.78 -15.07 4.77
N LYS A 39 -0.33 -15.06 4.03
CA LYS A 39 -0.30 -14.81 2.57
C LYS A 39 -0.05 -13.33 2.30
N ARG A 40 -0.76 -12.44 3.00
CA ARG A 40 -0.58 -11.00 2.90
C ARG A 40 0.82 -10.57 3.36
N ASP A 41 1.33 -11.12 4.47
CA ASP A 41 2.71 -10.88 4.93
C ASP A 41 3.74 -11.24 3.87
N ARG A 42 3.55 -12.35 3.15
CA ARG A 42 4.46 -12.71 2.06
C ARG A 42 4.45 -11.66 0.96
N VAL A 43 3.30 -11.14 0.56
CA VAL A 43 3.23 -10.06 -0.44
C VAL A 43 3.91 -8.79 0.09
N ILE A 44 3.65 -8.41 1.34
CA ILE A 44 4.28 -7.26 1.98
C ILE A 44 5.81 -7.43 2.02
N SER A 45 6.33 -8.61 2.36
CA SER A 45 7.78 -8.88 2.34
C SER A 45 8.40 -8.79 0.94
N HIS A 46 7.66 -9.14 -0.13
CA HIS A 46 8.15 -8.90 -1.49
C HIS A 46 8.24 -7.40 -1.79
N ILE A 47 7.23 -6.62 -1.37
CA ILE A 47 7.24 -5.17 -1.52
C ILE A 47 8.36 -4.52 -0.69
N GLU A 48 8.65 -5.01 0.53
CA GLU A 48 9.80 -4.57 1.33
C GLU A 48 11.12 -4.73 0.54
N ASN A 49 11.30 -5.86 -0.14
CA ASN A 49 12.48 -6.12 -0.97
C ASN A 49 12.54 -5.22 -2.21
N ASP A 50 11.41 -5.00 -2.89
CA ASP A 50 11.33 -4.12 -4.06
C ASP A 50 11.66 -2.67 -3.70
N LEU A 51 11.30 -2.24 -2.49
CA LEU A 51 11.66 -0.94 -1.93
C LEU A 51 13.10 -0.89 -1.39
N LYS A 52 13.85 -1.99 -1.48
CA LYS A 52 15.23 -2.13 -0.97
C LYS A 52 15.33 -1.86 0.54
N LEU A 53 14.32 -2.25 1.30
CA LEU A 53 14.28 -2.10 2.76
C LEU A 53 14.68 -3.41 3.44
N LYS A 54 15.36 -3.32 4.58
CA LYS A 54 15.56 -4.49 5.44
C LYS A 54 14.42 -4.58 6.44
N HIS A 55 13.87 -5.78 6.61
CA HIS A 55 12.78 -6.04 7.55
C HIS A 55 13.04 -5.48 8.97
N ALA A 56 14.25 -5.67 9.51
CA ALA A 56 14.62 -5.13 10.82
C ALA A 56 14.56 -3.58 10.91
N GLU A 57 14.85 -2.89 9.82
CA GLU A 57 14.72 -1.43 9.76
C GLU A 57 13.25 -1.01 9.73
N VAL A 58 12.39 -1.77 9.05
CA VAL A 58 10.94 -1.57 9.03
C VAL A 58 10.36 -1.73 10.44
N GLU A 59 10.70 -2.81 11.16
CA GLU A 59 10.27 -3.02 12.55
C GLU A 59 10.73 -1.88 13.45
N THR A 60 11.98 -1.46 13.31
CA THR A 60 12.53 -0.34 14.08
C THR A 60 11.76 0.96 13.79
N TYR A 61 11.42 1.20 12.52
CA TYR A 61 10.64 2.38 12.15
C TYR A 61 9.22 2.33 12.74
N ILE A 62 8.53 1.20 12.63
CA ILE A 62 7.17 1.01 13.17
C ILE A 62 7.14 1.25 14.68
N ASN A 63 8.09 0.68 15.42
CA ASN A 63 8.14 0.79 16.87
C ASN A 63 8.49 2.20 17.39
N ASN A 64 9.09 3.04 16.55
CA ASN A 64 9.56 4.37 16.93
C ASN A 64 8.75 5.52 16.30
N SER A 65 7.86 5.24 15.35
CA SER A 65 7.12 6.27 14.62
C SER A 65 5.78 6.54 15.29
N ALA A 66 5.51 7.82 15.58
CA ALA A 66 4.19 8.24 16.01
C ALA A 66 3.21 8.26 14.82
N PRO A 67 1.91 7.96 15.02
CA PRO A 67 0.91 7.93 13.93
C PRO A 67 0.88 9.22 13.09
N GLU A 68 1.15 10.37 13.69
CA GLU A 68 1.16 11.68 13.02
C GLU A 68 2.29 11.80 11.99
N VAL A 69 3.39 11.06 12.18
CA VAL A 69 4.52 11.01 11.24
C VAL A 69 4.11 10.27 9.98
N ILE A 70 3.32 9.20 10.11
CA ILE A 70 2.84 8.38 8.99
C ILE A 70 2.01 9.22 8.01
N GLY A 71 1.04 9.98 8.52
CA GLY A 71 0.22 10.86 7.67
C GLY A 71 1.07 11.93 6.97
N ARG A 72 2.01 12.55 7.68
CA ARG A 72 2.85 13.62 7.12
C ARG A 72 3.74 13.16 5.97
N GLU A 73 4.39 12.00 6.11
CA GLU A 73 5.26 11.46 5.07
C GLU A 73 4.49 11.13 3.79
N LEU A 74 3.22 10.70 3.92
CA LEU A 74 2.39 10.30 2.78
C LEU A 74 1.60 11.44 2.13
N LEU A 75 1.27 12.51 2.87
CA LEU A 75 0.60 13.69 2.32
C LEU A 75 1.37 14.32 1.15
N ASN A 76 2.70 14.30 1.23
CA ASN A 76 3.61 14.89 0.25
C ASN A 76 3.93 13.99 -0.95
N LEU A 77 3.31 12.81 -1.05
CA LEU A 77 3.46 11.96 -2.23
C LEU A 77 2.90 12.66 -3.47
N ARG A 78 3.61 12.52 -4.59
CA ARG A 78 3.08 12.91 -5.91
C ARG A 78 1.85 12.07 -6.24
N GLU A 79 0.96 12.59 -7.08
CA GLU A 79 -0.29 11.88 -7.43
C GLU A 79 -0.03 10.47 -7.98
N MET A 80 1.01 10.29 -8.81
CA MET A 80 1.39 8.98 -9.33
C MET A 80 1.87 8.01 -8.23
N GLN A 81 2.57 8.51 -7.20
CA GLN A 81 3.00 7.69 -6.06
C GLN A 81 1.81 7.29 -5.19
N LYS A 82 0.80 8.17 -5.07
CA LYS A 82 -0.47 7.86 -4.39
C LYS A 82 -1.25 6.79 -5.15
N GLU A 83 -1.37 6.90 -6.48
CA GLU A 83 -2.00 5.88 -7.32
C GLU A 83 -1.28 4.54 -7.21
N PHE A 84 0.05 4.56 -7.20
CA PHE A 84 0.87 3.35 -7.02
C PHE A 84 0.64 2.70 -5.64
N LEU A 85 0.54 3.49 -4.57
CA LEU A 85 0.25 2.98 -3.23
C LEU A 85 -1.14 2.32 -3.15
N ILE A 86 -2.15 2.90 -3.81
CA ILE A 86 -3.48 2.27 -3.95
C ILE A 86 -3.33 0.91 -4.65
N ALA A 87 -2.54 0.82 -5.72
CA ALA A 87 -2.32 -0.44 -6.42
C ALA A 87 -1.65 -1.50 -5.55
N LEU A 88 -0.63 -1.14 -4.77
CA LEU A 88 0.02 -2.06 -3.83
C LEU A 88 -0.94 -2.55 -2.74
N ALA A 89 -1.73 -1.66 -2.15
CA ALA A 89 -2.72 -2.01 -1.14
C ALA A 89 -3.80 -2.95 -1.70
N TYR A 90 -4.26 -2.68 -2.92
CA TYR A 90 -5.19 -3.55 -3.62
C TYR A 90 -4.58 -4.94 -3.86
N ASP A 91 -3.31 -5.03 -4.24
CA ASP A 91 -2.66 -6.31 -4.51
C ASP A 91 -2.46 -7.16 -3.24
N VAL A 92 -2.13 -6.52 -2.11
CA VAL A 92 -2.11 -7.16 -0.79
C VAL A 92 -3.49 -7.75 -0.45
N LEU A 93 -4.57 -7.01 -0.68
CA LEU A 93 -5.92 -7.53 -0.44
C LEU A 93 -6.31 -8.64 -1.43
N PHE A 94 -5.90 -8.50 -2.70
CA PHE A 94 -6.24 -9.42 -3.79
C PHE A 94 -5.54 -10.78 -3.68
N CYS A 95 -4.46 -10.90 -2.89
CA CYS A 95 -3.66 -12.12 -2.82
C CYS A 95 -4.42 -13.36 -2.30
N ILE A 96 -5.59 -13.16 -1.70
CA ILE A 96 -6.49 -14.22 -1.23
C ILE A 96 -7.74 -14.41 -2.12
N GLY A 97 -7.81 -13.69 -3.24
CA GLY A 97 -8.99 -13.58 -4.09
C GLY A 97 -9.48 -12.14 -4.17
N LYS A 98 -10.55 -11.91 -4.94
CA LYS A 98 -11.11 -10.57 -5.13
C LYS A 98 -11.48 -9.93 -3.76
N PRO A 99 -10.99 -8.71 -3.46
CA PRO A 99 -11.34 -8.00 -2.23
C PRO A 99 -12.85 -7.84 -2.10
N SER A 100 -13.38 -8.01 -0.89
CA SER A 100 -14.78 -7.77 -0.58
C SER A 100 -15.09 -6.26 -0.57
N GLU A 101 -16.37 -5.90 -0.64
CA GLU A 101 -16.80 -4.50 -0.48
C GLU A 101 -16.32 -3.90 0.86
N ARG A 102 -16.29 -4.73 1.91
CA ARG A 102 -15.76 -4.34 3.22
C ARG A 102 -14.27 -3.99 3.14
N ASP A 103 -13.47 -4.81 2.46
CA ASP A 103 -12.04 -4.55 2.30
C ASP A 103 -11.79 -3.24 1.54
N LEU A 104 -12.56 -3.01 0.47
CA LEU A 104 -12.49 -1.78 -0.32
C LEU A 104 -12.91 -0.55 0.49
N MET A 105 -13.94 -0.67 1.34
CA MET A 105 -14.37 0.41 2.22
C MET A 105 -13.32 0.74 3.29
N ILE A 106 -12.69 -0.28 3.89
CA ILE A 106 -11.57 -0.09 4.85
C ILE A 106 -10.41 0.61 4.13
N MET A 107 -10.06 0.14 2.94
CA MET A 107 -9.01 0.74 2.12
C MET A 107 -9.34 2.21 1.81
N GLU A 108 -10.54 2.52 1.32
CA GLU A 108 -10.99 3.91 1.07
C GLU A 108 -10.81 4.80 2.32
N ASN A 109 -11.26 4.32 3.48
CA ASN A 109 -11.16 5.06 4.73
C ASN A 109 -9.70 5.34 5.14
N VAL A 110 -8.82 4.34 5.01
CA VAL A 110 -7.39 4.49 5.32
C VAL A 110 -6.74 5.51 4.39
N PHE A 111 -6.99 5.43 3.08
CA PHE A 111 -6.44 6.37 2.11
C PHE A 111 -6.99 7.79 2.29
N ASN A 112 -8.25 7.92 2.71
CA ASN A 112 -8.84 9.20 3.02
C ASN A 112 -8.20 9.83 4.27
N GLN A 113 -8.11 9.07 5.37
CA GLN A 113 -7.66 9.58 6.66
C GLN A 113 -6.14 9.81 6.72
N ILE A 114 -5.35 8.93 6.12
CA ILE A 114 -3.88 8.96 6.24
C ILE A 114 -3.23 9.75 5.09
N ILE A 115 -3.77 9.63 3.88
CA ILE A 115 -3.10 10.12 2.65
C ILE A 115 -3.85 11.32 2.06
N GLY A 116 -5.07 11.60 2.54
CA GLY A 116 -5.89 12.70 2.05
C GLY A 116 -6.45 12.46 0.65
N ILE A 117 -6.62 11.19 0.24
CA ILE A 117 -7.24 10.86 -1.04
C ILE A 117 -8.75 10.82 -0.86
N ASP A 118 -9.47 11.69 -1.56
CA ASP A 118 -10.93 11.66 -1.55
C ASP A 118 -11.48 10.42 -2.27
N ARG A 119 -12.73 10.08 -1.96
CA ARG A 119 -13.45 8.94 -2.52
C ARG A 119 -13.45 8.93 -4.05
N THR A 120 -13.60 10.08 -4.70
CA THR A 120 -13.68 10.18 -6.16
C THR A 120 -12.35 9.78 -6.79
N LYS A 121 -11.23 10.27 -6.25
CA LYS A 121 -9.89 9.89 -6.69
C LYS A 121 -9.62 8.41 -6.42
N PHE A 122 -10.01 7.92 -5.24
CA PHE A 122 -9.85 6.51 -4.88
C PHE A 122 -10.57 5.58 -5.85
N SER A 123 -11.85 5.84 -6.14
CA SER A 123 -12.66 5.04 -7.08
C SER A 123 -12.06 5.05 -8.49
N LYS A 124 -11.61 6.21 -8.99
CA LYS A 124 -10.94 6.29 -10.31
C LYS A 124 -9.66 5.47 -10.37
N SER A 125 -8.86 5.47 -9.32
CA SER A 125 -7.64 4.65 -9.26
C SER A 125 -7.97 3.16 -9.25
N LEU A 126 -9.00 2.74 -8.50
CA LEU A 126 -9.46 1.34 -8.53
C LEU A 126 -10.00 0.92 -9.89
N GLU A 127 -10.75 1.78 -10.59
CA GLU A 127 -11.21 1.50 -11.96
C GLU A 127 -10.03 1.26 -12.91
N LYS A 128 -8.99 2.10 -12.85
CA LYS A 128 -7.76 1.90 -13.63
C LYS A 128 -7.11 0.55 -13.32
N ILE A 129 -6.99 0.20 -12.04
CA ILE A 129 -6.40 -1.08 -11.59
C ILE A 129 -7.22 -2.26 -12.12
N HIS A 130 -8.56 -2.19 -12.06
CA HIS A 130 -9.43 -3.24 -12.59
C HIS A 130 -9.30 -3.38 -14.11
N VAL A 131 -9.27 -2.27 -14.85
CA VAL A 131 -9.07 -2.30 -16.31
C VAL A 131 -7.73 -2.95 -16.67
N LEU A 132 -6.66 -2.59 -15.96
CA LEU A 132 -5.34 -3.19 -16.19
C LEU A 132 -5.33 -4.68 -15.87
N LYS A 133 -5.86 -5.10 -14.71
CA LYS A 133 -5.91 -6.54 -14.36
C LYS A 133 -6.75 -7.35 -15.35
N ASN A 134 -7.87 -6.82 -15.81
CA ASN A 134 -8.72 -7.50 -16.80
C ASN A 134 -8.10 -7.55 -18.20
N HIS A 135 -7.17 -6.65 -18.52
CA HIS A 135 -6.50 -6.60 -19.83
C HIS A 135 -5.31 -7.58 -19.94
N PHE A 136 -4.70 -7.93 -18.81
CA PHE A 136 -3.57 -8.87 -18.74
C PHE A 136 -3.95 -10.27 -18.23
N GLN A 137 -5.25 -10.58 -18.15
CA GLN A 137 -5.83 -11.91 -17.88
C GLN A 137 -6.28 -12.57 -19.18
#